data_AF-A0A9R1CR95-F1
#
_entry.id   AF-A0A9R1CR95-F1
#
_cell.length_a   1.000
_cell.length_b   1.000
_cell.length_c   1.000
_cell.angle_alpha   90.00
_cell.angle_beta   90.00
_cell.angle_gamma   90.00
#
_symmetry.space_group_name_H-M   'P 1'
#
loop_
_entity.id
_entity.type
_entity.pdbx_description
1 polymer ?
#
loop_
_entity_poly.entity_id
_entity_poly.type
_entity_poly.pdbx_seq_one_letter_code
_entity_poly.pdbx_strand_id
1 'polypeptide(L)'
;MTTLLFIGGLGPPELLLIAGVLILLFGASKLPKLARSMGSATGEFKKGRQQVEEELEEIQKGVDPTADIEPDTTTQSTGTEPQTDDEADREPDPDAEQTGA
;
A
#
# COMPACT_ATOMS: atom_id res chain seq x y z
N MET A 1 -11.56 50.51 17.85
CA MET A 1 -11.72 50.13 16.45
C MET A 1 -10.66 49.09 16.14
N THR A 2 -11.09 47.85 15.89
CA THR A 2 -10.25 46.70 15.59
C THR A 2 -9.66 46.85 14.20
N THR A 3 -8.41 47.29 14.12
CA THR A 3 -7.64 47.32 12.88
C THR A 3 -7.56 45.89 12.35
N LEU A 4 -8.18 45.66 11.20
CA LEU A 4 -8.17 44.38 10.50
C LEU A 4 -6.71 43.91 10.34
N LEU A 5 -6.37 42.82 11.02
CA LEU A 5 -5.06 42.16 11.05
C LEU A 5 -4.59 41.63 9.68
N PHE A 6 -5.38 41.87 8.62
CA PHE A 6 -5.13 41.46 7.25
C PHE A 6 -4.00 42.23 6.53
N ILE A 7 -3.50 43.34 7.07
CA ILE A 7 -2.46 44.16 6.39
C ILE A 7 -1.02 43.67 6.65
N GLY A 8 -0.80 42.72 7.58
CA GLY A 8 0.55 42.29 7.99
C GLY A 8 0.93 40.83 7.67
N GLY A 9 0.00 40.02 7.16
CA GLY A 9 0.19 38.57 6.95
C GLY A 9 -0.88 37.74 7.68
N LEU A 10 -0.90 36.43 7.41
CA LEU A 10 -1.79 35.49 8.13
C LEU A 10 -1.32 35.36 9.57
N GLY A 11 -1.99 36.08 10.48
CA GLY A 11 -1.76 35.98 11.90
C GLY A 11 -2.43 34.74 12.51
N PRO A 12 -2.08 34.41 13.77
CA PRO A 12 -2.80 33.39 14.55
C PRO A 12 -4.33 33.55 14.56
N PRO A 13 -4.92 34.75 14.66
CA PRO A 13 -6.39 34.87 14.64
C PRO A 13 -7.01 34.58 13.28
N GLU A 14 -6.38 34.96 12.16
CA GLU A 14 -6.85 34.60 10.82
C GLU A 14 -6.81 33.07 10.62
N LEU A 15 -5.72 32.43 11.05
CA LEU A 15 -5.61 30.97 11.00
C LEU A 15 -6.67 30.28 11.86
N LEU A 16 -6.96 30.81 13.05
CA LEU A 16 -8.01 30.27 13.92
C LEU A 16 -9.40 30.42 13.28
N LEU A 17 -9.65 31.52 12.58
CA LEU A 17 -10.92 31.75 11.89
C LEU A 17 -11.09 30.80 10.69
N ILE A 18 -10.04 30.61 9.88
CA ILE A 18 -10.04 29.65 8.76
C ILE A 18 -10.19 28.22 9.29
N ALA A 19 -9.43 27.85 10.33
CA ALA A 19 -9.56 26.55 10.98
C ALA A 19 -10.98 26.35 11.55
N GLY A 20 -11.57 27.39 12.14
CA GLY A 20 -12.96 27.39 12.60
C GLY A 20 -13.95 27.10 11.48
N VAL A 21 -13.81 27.76 10.33
CA VAL A 21 -14.64 27.49 9.15
C VAL A 21 -14.48 26.03 8.69
N LEU A 22 -13.24 25.53 8.56
CA LEU A 22 -13.00 24.13 8.19
C LEU A 22 -13.61 23.14 9.20
N ILE A 23 -13.56 23.46 10.50
CA ILE A 23 -14.22 22.67 11.55
C ILE A 23 -15.74 22.70 11.41
N LEU A 24 -16.35 23.81 10.97
CA LEU A 24 -17.79 23.88 10.73
C LEU A 24 -18.21 23.05 9.52
N LEU A 25 -17.43 23.05 8.43
CA LEU A 25 -17.73 22.29 7.22
C LEU A 25 -17.50 20.79 7.41
N PHE A 26 -16.36 20.42 7.98
CA PHE A 26 -15.93 19.02 8.08
C PHE A 26 -16.19 18.41 9.47
N GLY A 27 -16.26 19.22 10.52
CA GLY A 27 -16.35 18.76 11.91
C GLY A 27 -14.99 18.69 12.60
N ALA A 28 -14.99 18.95 13.93
CA ALA A 28 -13.78 18.95 14.76
C ALA A 28 -13.05 17.60 14.79
N SER A 29 -13.74 16.50 14.47
CA SER A 29 -13.18 15.14 14.45
C SER A 29 -12.54 14.75 13.12
N LYS A 30 -12.87 15.42 12.00
CA LYS A 30 -12.38 15.03 10.68
C LYS A 30 -10.97 15.55 10.39
N LEU A 31 -10.67 16.79 10.75
CA LEU A 31 -9.33 17.38 10.63
C LEU A 31 -8.23 16.53 11.30
N PRO A 32 -8.32 16.17 12.59
CA PRO A 32 -7.29 15.35 13.23
C PRO A 32 -7.23 13.94 12.67
N LYS A 33 -8.36 13.36 12.24
CA LYS A 33 -8.39 12.04 11.62
C LYS A 33 -7.68 12.03 10.26
N LEU A 34 -7.91 13.05 9.43
CA LEU A 34 -7.19 13.26 8.16
C LEU A 34 -5.70 13.44 8.41
N ALA A 35 -5.32 14.34 9.32
CA ALA A 35 -3.93 14.59 9.67
C ALA A 35 -3.22 13.31 10.15
N ARG A 36 -3.89 12.49 10.97
CA ARG A 36 -3.34 11.21 11.43
C ARG A 36 -3.12 10.23 10.29
N SER A 37 -4.12 10.03 9.42
CA SER A 37 -4.00 9.11 8.28
C SER A 37 -2.93 9.55 7.27
N MET A 38 -2.87 10.84 6.95
CA MET A 38 -1.89 11.43 6.03
C MET A 38 -0.47 11.40 6.62
N GLY A 39 -0.36 11.65 7.93
CA GLY A 39 0.90 11.56 8.66
C GLY A 39 1.44 10.14 8.75
N SER A 40 0.58 9.16 9.00
CA SER A 40 0.95 7.73 8.96
C SER A 40 1.44 7.31 7.58
N ALA A 41 0.70 7.65 6.51
CA ALA A 41 1.09 7.33 5.14
C ALA A 41 2.45 7.97 4.77
N THR A 42 2.66 9.24 5.12
CA THR A 42 3.92 9.94 4.88
C THR A 42 5.07 9.35 5.71
N GLY A 43 4.80 8.93 6.94
CA GLY A 43 5.79 8.29 7.82
C GLY A 43 6.26 6.94 7.30
N GLU A 44 5.32 6.07 6.89
CA GLU A 44 5.62 4.77 6.28
C GLU A 44 6.33 4.94 4.94
N PHE A 45 5.92 5.90 4.13
CA PHE A 45 6.60 6.23 2.88
C PHE A 45 8.05 6.67 3.11
N LYS A 46 8.30 7.54 4.08
CA LYS A 46 9.66 7.97 4.43
C LYS A 46 10.52 6.81 4.91
N LYS A 47 9.96 5.91 5.73
CA LYS A 47 10.65 4.71 6.21
C LYS A 47 11.00 3.75 5.07
N GLY A 48 10.05 3.48 4.17
CA GLY A 48 10.30 2.65 3.00
C GLY A 48 11.37 3.23 2.08
N ARG A 49 11.36 4.55 1.86
CA ARG A 49 12.42 5.22 1.10
C ARG A 49 13.81 5.08 1.72
N GLN A 50 13.91 5.20 3.04
CA GLN A 50 15.18 5.03 3.75
C GLN A 50 15.70 3.60 3.65
N GLN A 51 14.83 2.61 3.77
CA GLN A 51 15.22 1.20 3.63
C GLN A 51 15.75 0.88 2.23
N VAL A 52 15.08 1.39 1.19
CA VAL A 52 15.53 1.22 -0.20
C VAL A 52 16.89 1.89 -0.44
N GLU A 53 17.11 3.07 0.13
CA GLU A 53 18.39 3.79 0.03
C GLU A 53 19.52 3.02 0.73
N GLU A 54 19.26 2.48 1.91
CA GLU A 54 20.20 1.63 2.66
C GLU A 54 20.54 0.32 1.93
N GLU A 55 19.53 -0.36 1.36
CA GLU A 55 19.70 -1.58 0.57
C GLU A 55 20.49 -1.33 -0.73
N LEU A 56 20.24 -0.19 -1.39
CA LEU A 56 21.01 0.24 -2.56
C LEU A 56 22.47 0.55 -2.21
N GLU A 57 22.73 1.20 -1.07
CA GLU A 57 24.09 1.45 -0.58
C GLU A 57 24.82 0.16 -0.21
N GLU A 58 24.14 -0.82 0.38
CA GLU A 58 24.70 -2.13 0.72
C GLU A 58 25.06 -2.93 -0.55
N ILE A 59 24.18 -2.97 -1.54
CA ILE A 59 24.45 -3.60 -2.85
C ILE A 59 25.64 -2.90 -3.54
N GLN A 60 25.74 -1.58 -3.43
CA GLN A 60 26.80 -0.80 -4.08
C GLN A 60 28.16 -0.93 -3.35
N LYS A 61 28.17 -1.25 -2.05
CA LYS A 61 29.38 -1.58 -1.28
C LYS A 61 29.78 -3.06 -1.34
N GLY A 62 28.86 -3.96 -1.68
CA GLY A 62 29.04 -5.42 -1.62
C GLY A 62 29.56 -6.09 -2.90
N VAL A 63 29.89 -5.36 -3.97
CA VAL A 63 30.48 -5.95 -5.19
C VAL A 63 32.00 -6.00 -5.09
N ASP A 64 32.52 -6.96 -4.32
CA ASP A 64 33.84 -7.55 -4.55
C ASP A 64 33.69 -8.65 -5.62
N PRO A 65 34.33 -8.56 -6.81
CA PRO A 65 34.18 -9.54 -7.87
C PRO A 65 35.14 -10.72 -7.65
N THR A 66 35.01 -11.46 -6.55
CA THR A 66 35.65 -12.78 -6.34
C THR A 66 35.06 -13.42 -5.08
N ALA A 67 34.02 -14.23 -5.24
CA ALA A 67 33.66 -15.31 -4.32
C ALA A 67 32.53 -16.14 -4.97
N ASP A 68 32.93 -17.14 -5.74
CA ASP A 68 32.32 -18.47 -5.82
C ASP A 68 30.79 -18.55 -5.72
N ILE A 69 30.12 -18.39 -6.87
CA ILE A 69 28.81 -19.00 -7.07
C ILE A 69 29.05 -20.43 -7.57
N GLU A 70 29.10 -21.38 -6.63
CA GLU A 70 28.79 -22.77 -6.95
C GLU A 70 27.28 -22.86 -7.25
N PRO A 71 26.86 -23.35 -8.43
CA PRO A 71 25.45 -23.54 -8.74
C PRO A 71 24.97 -24.80 -8.02
N ASP A 72 24.61 -24.67 -6.74
CA ASP A 72 24.06 -25.78 -5.98
C ASP A 72 22.62 -26.04 -6.44
N THR A 73 22.54 -26.91 -7.44
CA THR A 73 21.31 -27.48 -7.97
C THR A 73 20.79 -28.48 -6.94
N THR A 74 19.96 -28.03 -6.00
CA THR A 74 19.13 -28.92 -5.20
C THR A 74 17.65 -28.63 -5.48
N THR A 75 17.17 -29.26 -6.54
CA THR A 75 15.77 -29.68 -6.67
C THR A 75 15.59 -30.96 -5.85
N GLN A 76 14.73 -30.91 -4.84
CA GLN A 76 14.17 -32.07 -4.12
C GLN A 76 12.77 -31.64 -3.64
N SER A 77 11.75 -31.73 -4.47
CA SER A 77 10.82 -32.87 -4.66
C SER A 77 10.03 -33.28 -3.42
N THR A 78 8.69 -33.35 -3.62
CA THR A 78 7.69 -34.11 -2.86
C THR A 78 7.18 -33.42 -1.60
N GLY A 79 5.90 -33.14 -1.37
CA GLY A 79 4.65 -33.54 -1.99
C GLY A 79 3.59 -33.46 -0.88
N THR A 80 2.56 -32.64 -1.05
CA THR A 80 1.30 -32.73 -0.30
C THR A 80 0.25 -32.08 -1.16
N GLU A 81 -0.43 -32.91 -1.95
CA GLU A 81 -1.79 -32.64 -2.40
C GLU A 81 -2.65 -32.28 -1.19
N PRO A 82 -3.41 -31.18 -1.22
CA PRO A 82 -4.75 -31.19 -0.69
C PRO A 82 -5.66 -31.60 -1.84
N GLN A 83 -5.95 -32.90 -1.92
CA GLN A 83 -7.23 -33.33 -2.48
C GLN A 83 -8.31 -32.82 -1.52
N THR A 84 -9.10 -31.88 -2.01
CA THR A 84 -10.42 -31.58 -1.45
C THR A 84 -11.31 -31.30 -2.66
N ASP A 85 -11.77 -32.39 -3.27
CA ASP A 85 -13.18 -32.66 -3.49
C ASP A 85 -14.06 -31.44 -3.81
N ASP A 86 -13.88 -30.84 -4.99
CA ASP A 86 -14.96 -30.10 -5.65
C ASP A 86 -15.46 -30.94 -6.83
N GLU A 87 -16.23 -31.96 -6.46
CA GLU A 87 -17.17 -32.65 -7.32
C GLU A 87 -18.44 -31.79 -7.42
N ALA A 88 -18.39 -30.75 -8.25
CA ALA A 88 -19.55 -30.02 -8.73
C ALA A 88 -19.22 -29.41 -10.10
N ASP A 89 -20.13 -29.58 -11.06
CA ASP A 89 -20.07 -29.07 -12.44
C ASP A 89 -19.30 -29.90 -13.48
N ARG A 90 -19.40 -31.24 -13.38
CA ARG A 90 -19.66 -32.01 -14.60
C ARG A 90 -21.13 -31.84 -14.96
N GLU A 91 -21.43 -30.92 -15.88
CA GLU A 91 -22.63 -31.04 -16.69
C GLU A 91 -22.63 -32.43 -17.36
N PRO A 92 -23.64 -33.28 -17.11
CA PRO A 92 -23.82 -34.47 -17.92
C PRO A 92 -24.37 -34.03 -19.27
N ASP A 93 -23.53 -34.10 -20.31
CA ASP A 93 -23.88 -33.96 -21.72
C ASP A 93 -25.08 -34.86 -22.06
N PRO A 94 -26.30 -34.31 -22.25
CA PRO A 94 -27.41 -35.07 -22.79
C PRO A 94 -27.42 -34.87 -24.31
N ASP A 95 -27.62 -35.95 -25.04
CA ASP A 95 -27.92 -35.97 -26.48
C ASP A 95 -26.78 -36.42 -27.41
N ALA A 96 -26.09 -37.48 -26.98
CA ALA A 96 -25.79 -38.58 -27.89
C ALA A 96 -27.06 -39.40 -28.22
N GLU A 97 -28.08 -38.76 -28.81
CA GLU A 97 -29.22 -39.45 -29.47
C GLU A 97 -29.78 -38.58 -30.60
N GLN A 98 -29.19 -38.68 -31.80
CA GLN A 98 -29.98 -38.59 -33.02
C GLN A 98 -29.28 -39.29 -34.19
N THR A 99 -29.51 -40.60 -34.22
CA THR A 99 -29.58 -41.37 -35.46
C THR A 99 -30.80 -40.92 -36.28
N GLY A 100 -30.62 -40.68 -37.58
CA GLY A 100 -31.68 -40.86 -38.58
C GLY A 100 -32.21 -39.61 -39.29
N ALA A 101 -31.59 -39.27 -40.42
CA ALA A 101 -32.26 -38.93 -41.68
C ALA A 101 -31.22 -38.92 -42.82
#